data_AF-A0A2I8AFF8-F1
#
_entry.id   AF-A0A2I8AFF8-F1
#
_cell.length_a   1.000
_cell.length_b   1.000
_cell.length_c   1.000
_cell.angle_alpha   90.00
_cell.angle_beta   90.00
_cell.angle_gamma   90.00
#
_symmetry.space_group_name_H-M   'P 1'
#
loop_
_entity.id
_entity.type
_entity.pdbx_description
1 polymer ?
#
loop_
_entity_poly.entity_id
_entity_poly.type
_entity_poly.pdbx_seq_one_letter_code
_entity_poly.pdbx_strand_id
1 'polypeptide(L)'
;MTEKREEGVYFVATITKEELEEMFSLSELRNTRYFQDVFQEGREEGREEGREEGREEGVRIGKLKVVPPMLAAGLTIEQIAQALELSVEEVQQAVQATGDV
;
A
#
# COMPACT_ATOMS: atom_id res chain seq x y z
N MET A 1 39.70 4.13 -21.60
CA MET A 1 38.35 3.76 -22.08
C MET A 1 37.38 3.47 -20.93
N THR A 2 37.84 3.48 -19.68
CA THR A 2 37.07 3.35 -18.43
C THR A 2 36.48 4.69 -17.96
N GLU A 3 37.21 5.79 -18.12
CA GLU A 3 36.86 7.13 -17.62
C GLU A 3 35.53 7.69 -18.19
N LYS A 4 35.30 7.56 -19.51
CA LYS A 4 34.03 7.98 -20.14
C LYS A 4 32.80 7.15 -19.72
N ARG A 5 32.99 5.93 -19.19
CA ARG A 5 31.88 5.12 -18.68
C ARG A 5 31.50 5.52 -17.25
N GLU A 6 32.45 5.99 -16.45
CA GLU A 6 32.18 6.45 -15.09
C GLU A 6 31.45 7.80 -15.09
N GLU A 7 31.83 8.73 -15.97
CA GLU A 7 31.13 10.04 -16.10
C GLU A 7 29.68 9.89 -16.57
N GLY A 8 29.40 8.97 -17.50
CA GLY A 8 28.04 8.72 -18.00
C GLY A 8 27.11 8.08 -16.94
N VAL A 9 27.66 7.27 -16.03
CA VAL A 9 26.91 6.67 -14.93
C VAL A 9 26.66 7.69 -13.81
N TYR A 10 27.65 8.54 -13.50
CA TYR A 10 27.47 9.64 -12.54
C TYR A 10 26.47 10.69 -13.03
N PHE A 11 26.46 10.99 -14.33
CA PHE A 11 25.55 11.97 -14.93
C PHE A 11 24.07 11.56 -14.78
N VAL A 12 23.74 10.29 -15.01
CA VAL A 12 22.36 9.78 -14.91
C VAL A 12 21.87 9.67 -13.46
N ALA A 13 22.78 9.57 -12.47
CA ALA A 13 22.42 9.43 -11.06
C ALA A 13 21.97 10.74 -10.39
N THR A 14 22.25 11.91 -10.98
CA THR A 14 21.95 13.22 -10.40
C THR A 14 20.90 14.03 -11.16
N ILE A 15 20.46 13.56 -12.32
CA ILE A 15 19.44 14.24 -13.14
C ILE A 15 18.06 14.03 -12.53
N THR A 16 17.33 15.13 -12.34
CA THR A 16 15.94 15.09 -11.88
C THR A 16 15.00 14.57 -12.96
N LYS A 17 13.80 14.13 -12.56
CA LYS A 17 12.79 13.67 -13.53
C LYS A 17 12.44 14.78 -14.53
N GLU A 18 12.32 16.01 -14.04
CA GLU A 18 12.01 17.19 -14.83
C GLU A 18 13.11 17.47 -15.87
N GLU A 19 14.38 17.47 -15.46
CA GLU A 19 15.52 17.64 -16.38
C GLU A 19 15.61 16.49 -17.39
N LEU A 20 15.28 15.26 -16.99
CA LEU A 20 15.25 14.11 -17.89
C LEU A 20 14.14 14.25 -18.95
N GLU A 21 12.99 14.81 -18.58
CA GLU A 21 11.86 15.09 -19.49
C GLU A 21 12.17 16.25 -20.46
N GLU A 22 13.04 17.19 -20.10
CA GLU A 22 13.56 18.20 -21.02
C GLU A 22 14.58 17.65 -22.03
N MET A 23 15.38 16.65 -21.61
CA MET A 23 16.43 16.04 -22.44
C MET A 23 15.92 14.94 -23.37
N PHE A 24 14.94 14.16 -22.91
CA PHE A 24 14.33 13.07 -23.65
C PHE A 24 12.82 13.18 -23.54
N SER A 25 12.11 13.01 -24.65
CA SER A 25 10.66 12.94 -24.56
C SER A 25 10.24 11.72 -23.73
N LEU A 26 9.16 11.85 -22.95
CA LEU A 26 8.57 10.72 -22.21
C LEU A 26 8.27 9.52 -23.14
N SER A 27 7.96 9.77 -24.41
CA SER A 27 7.79 8.74 -25.43
C SER A 27 9.08 7.96 -25.71
N GLU A 28 10.23 8.62 -25.80
CA GLU A 28 11.52 7.95 -26.05
C GLU A 28 11.96 7.14 -24.84
N LEU A 29 11.80 7.68 -23.64
CA LEU A 29 12.09 6.96 -22.39
C LEU A 29 11.23 5.70 -22.25
N ARG A 30 9.92 5.80 -22.52
CA ARG A 30 8.98 4.65 -22.48
C ARG A 30 9.32 3.55 -23.47
N ASN A 31 9.96 3.90 -24.57
CA ASN A 31 10.37 2.93 -25.59
C ASN A 31 11.69 2.23 -25.24
N THR A 32 12.42 2.69 -24.21
CA THR A 32 13.62 2.00 -23.75
C THR A 32 13.24 0.69 -23.06
N ARG A 33 14.07 -0.34 -23.26
CA ARG A 33 13.87 -1.64 -22.62
C ARG A 33 13.89 -1.53 -21.10
N TYR A 34 14.82 -0.74 -20.57
CA TYR A 34 14.97 -0.50 -19.15
C TYR A 34 13.71 0.12 -18.53
N PHE A 35 13.10 1.14 -19.16
CA PHE A 35 11.86 1.71 -18.65
C PHE A 35 10.71 0.71 -18.63
N GLN A 36 10.60 -0.16 -19.65
CA GLN A 36 9.56 -1.19 -19.69
C GLN A 36 9.73 -2.22 -18.56
N ASP A 37 10.97 -2.63 -18.28
CA ASP A 37 11.28 -3.56 -17.21
C ASP A 37 10.94 -2.92 -15.84
N VAL A 38 11.43 -1.71 -15.56
CA VAL A 38 11.11 -0.98 -14.31
C VAL A 38 9.61 -0.69 -14.16
N PHE A 39 8.92 -0.34 -15.26
CA PHE A 39 7.48 -0.12 -15.22
C PHE A 39 6.70 -1.40 -14.93
N GLN A 40 7.18 -2.55 -15.45
CA GLN A 40 6.59 -3.84 -15.17
C GLN A 40 6.83 -4.26 -13.70
N GLU A 41 8.04 -4.08 -13.19
CA GLU A 41 8.39 -4.29 -11.78
C GLU A 41 7.47 -3.47 -10.87
N GLY A 42 7.36 -2.15 -11.10
CA GLY A 42 6.48 -1.30 -10.29
C GLY A 42 4.99 -1.67 -10.38
N ARG A 43 4.53 -2.24 -11.52
CA ARG A 43 3.17 -2.78 -11.63
C ARG A 43 2.98 -4.09 -10.86
N GLU A 44 4.02 -4.92 -10.79
CA GLU A 44 4.00 -6.16 -10.02
C GLU A 44 4.01 -5.86 -8.53
N GLU A 45 4.92 -4.99 -8.08
CA GLU A 45 4.99 -4.50 -6.70
C GLU A 45 3.66 -3.88 -6.26
N GLY A 46 3.12 -2.91 -7.01
CA GLY A 46 1.85 -2.28 -6.66
C GLY A 46 0.65 -3.25 -6.64
N ARG A 47 0.72 -4.36 -7.39
CA ARG A 47 -0.30 -5.41 -7.34
C ARG A 47 -0.14 -6.30 -6.11
N GLU A 48 1.10 -6.56 -5.69
CA GLU A 48 1.40 -7.33 -4.48
C GLU A 48 1.01 -6.55 -3.24
N GLU A 49 1.47 -5.30 -3.10
CA GLU A 49 1.10 -4.40 -2.01
C GLU A 49 -0.42 -4.24 -1.90
N GLY A 50 -1.09 -3.92 -3.02
CA GLY A 50 -2.56 -3.77 -3.00
C GLY A 50 -3.33 -5.04 -2.63
N ARG A 51 -2.74 -6.23 -2.84
CA ARG A 51 -3.33 -7.50 -2.37
C ARG A 51 -3.10 -7.72 -0.90
N GLU A 52 -1.93 -7.38 -0.39
CA GLU A 52 -1.59 -7.50 1.03
C GLU A 52 -2.45 -6.55 1.85
N GLU A 53 -2.45 -5.25 1.51
CA GLU A 53 -3.29 -4.24 2.16
C GLU A 53 -4.78 -4.62 2.11
N GLY A 54 -5.26 -5.05 0.93
CA GLY A 54 -6.65 -5.46 0.78
C GLY A 54 -7.03 -6.69 1.62
N ARG A 55 -6.07 -7.60 1.86
CA ARG A 55 -6.27 -8.77 2.71
C ARG A 55 -6.30 -8.36 4.19
N GLU A 56 -5.38 -7.52 4.62
CA GLU A 56 -5.33 -7.01 6.01
C GLU A 56 -6.60 -6.24 6.34
N GLU A 57 -7.02 -5.31 5.47
CA GLU A 57 -8.24 -4.54 5.64
C GLU A 57 -9.48 -5.46 5.63
N GLY A 58 -9.51 -6.46 4.75
CA GLY A 58 -10.59 -7.45 4.73
C GLY A 58 -10.69 -8.25 6.03
N VAL A 59 -9.56 -8.67 6.61
CA VAL A 59 -9.51 -9.34 7.91
C VAL A 59 -10.01 -8.41 9.02
N ARG A 60 -9.55 -7.16 9.03
CA ARG A 60 -9.97 -6.15 10.01
C ARG A 60 -11.47 -5.87 9.95
N ILE A 61 -12.02 -5.63 8.76
CA ILE A 61 -13.46 -5.46 8.54
C ILE A 61 -14.23 -6.70 9.01
N GLY A 62 -13.71 -7.89 8.72
CA GLY A 62 -14.30 -9.16 9.16
C GLY A 62 -14.39 -9.25 10.69
N LYS A 63 -13.30 -8.90 11.39
CA LYS A 63 -13.26 -8.82 12.86
C LYS A 63 -14.29 -7.80 13.39
N LEU A 64 -14.37 -6.60 12.81
CA LEU A 64 -15.32 -5.57 13.25
C LEU A 64 -16.79 -5.99 13.05
N LYS A 65 -17.10 -6.72 11.97
CA LYS A 65 -18.46 -7.23 11.70
C LYS A 65 -19.00 -8.19 12.76
N VAL A 66 -18.13 -8.90 13.48
CA VAL A 66 -18.54 -9.85 14.52
C VAL A 66 -18.64 -9.21 15.91
N VAL A 67 -18.25 -7.93 16.05
CA VAL A 67 -18.36 -7.20 17.32
C VAL A 67 -19.81 -7.11 17.83
N PRO A 68 -20.83 -6.66 17.03
CA PRO A 68 -22.20 -6.58 17.52
C PRO A 68 -22.80 -7.92 18.01
N PRO A 69 -22.69 -9.06 17.30
CA PRO A 69 -23.20 -10.33 17.81
C PRO A 69 -22.44 -10.85 19.05
N MET A 70 -21.14 -10.56 19.20
CA MET A 70 -20.40 -10.91 20.42
C MET A 70 -20.88 -10.11 21.63
N LEU A 71 -21.20 -8.83 21.46
CA LEU A 71 -21.85 -8.03 22.51
C LEU A 71 -23.24 -8.54 22.85
N ALA A 72 -24.05 -8.89 21.83
CA ALA A 72 -25.37 -9.48 22.04
C ALA A 72 -25.29 -10.83 22.79
N ALA A 73 -24.17 -11.56 22.64
CA ALA A 73 -23.87 -12.78 23.39
C ALA A 73 -23.37 -12.51 24.82
N GLY A 74 -23.24 -11.24 25.24
CA GLY A 74 -22.91 -10.84 26.61
C GLY A 74 -21.41 -10.70 26.90
N LEU A 75 -20.54 -10.71 25.88
CA LEU A 75 -19.12 -10.43 26.07
C LEU A 75 -18.89 -8.93 26.34
N THR A 76 -17.88 -8.60 27.13
CA THR A 76 -17.49 -7.19 27.36
C THR A 76 -16.64 -6.66 26.21
N ILE A 77 -16.56 -5.34 26.07
CA ILE A 77 -15.74 -4.66 25.05
C ILE A 77 -14.28 -5.10 25.15
N GLU A 78 -13.75 -5.20 26.37
CA GLU A 78 -12.36 -5.60 26.64
C GLU A 78 -12.11 -7.06 26.23
N GLN A 79 -13.06 -7.95 26.49
CA GLN A 79 -12.97 -9.35 26.08
C GLN A 79 -13.01 -9.50 24.56
N ILE A 80 -13.83 -8.69 23.88
CA ILE A 80 -13.94 -8.69 22.42
C ILE A 80 -12.67 -8.11 21.79
N ALA A 81 -12.16 -6.99 22.31
CA ALA A 81 -10.90 -6.39 21.88
C ALA A 81 -9.75 -7.40 21.98
N GLN A 82 -9.66 -8.09 23.11
CA GLN A 82 -8.66 -9.15 23.30
C GLN A 82 -8.86 -10.34 22.35
N ALA A 83 -10.10 -10.83 22.19
CA ALA A 83 -10.39 -12.02 21.38
C ALA A 83 -10.19 -11.78 19.87
N LEU A 84 -10.42 -10.55 19.41
CA LEU A 84 -10.29 -10.17 18.01
C LEU A 84 -8.94 -9.49 17.71
N GLU A 85 -8.08 -9.30 18.71
CA GLU A 85 -6.84 -8.54 18.60
C GLU A 85 -7.08 -7.14 18.01
N LEU A 86 -8.12 -6.48 18.49
CA LEU A 86 -8.49 -5.11 18.15
C LEU A 86 -8.23 -4.19 19.34
N SER A 87 -8.09 -2.90 19.08
CA SER A 87 -8.10 -1.90 20.15
C SER A 87 -9.51 -1.75 20.73
N VAL A 88 -9.59 -1.29 21.98
CA VAL A 88 -10.88 -1.01 22.64
C VAL A 88 -11.65 0.07 21.87
N GLU A 89 -10.95 1.06 21.34
CA GLU A 89 -11.51 2.15 20.54
C GLU A 89 -12.13 1.62 19.24
N GLU A 90 -11.48 0.69 18.56
CA GLU A 90 -12.01 0.07 17.34
C GLU A 90 -13.30 -0.70 17.60
N VAL A 91 -13.32 -1.47 18.69
CA VAL A 91 -14.53 -2.20 19.11
C VAL A 91 -15.65 -1.21 19.46
N GLN A 92 -15.35 -0.14 20.17
CA GLN A 92 -16.34 0.92 20.49
C GLN A 92 -16.91 1.58 19.23
N GLN A 93 -16.06 1.90 18.25
CA GLN A 93 -16.49 2.49 16.98
C GLN A 93 -17.40 1.54 16.20
N ALA A 94 -17.10 0.23 16.17
CA ALA A 94 -17.93 -0.76 15.50
C ALA A 94 -19.35 -0.84 16.11
N VAL A 95 -19.48 -0.62 17.42
CA VAL A 95 -20.79 -0.54 18.10
C VAL A 95 -21.54 0.72 17.69
N GLN A 96 -20.89 1.87 17.74
CA GLN A 96 -21.51 3.16 17.44
C GLN A 96 -21.99 3.22 15.99
N ALA A 97 -21.19 2.73 15.04
CA ALA A 97 -21.55 2.69 13.63
C ALA A 97 -22.78 1.81 13.32
N THR A 98 -23.12 0.86 14.19
CA THR A 98 -24.30 -0.01 14.04
C THR A 98 -25.57 0.61 14.65
N GLY A 99 -25.43 1.63 15.50
CA GLY A 99 -26.57 2.32 16.14
C GLY A 99 -27.21 3.45 15.31
N ASP A 100 -26.58 3.86 14.20
CA ASP A 100 -26.99 5.00 13.37
C ASP A 100 -27.75 4.62 12.07
N VAL A 101 -28.36 3.42 12.01
CA VAL A 101 -29.21 2.96 10.87
C VAL A 101 -30.62 2.60 11.33
#